data_AF-A0A7C3GDR8-F1
#
_entry.id   AF-A0A7C3GDR8-F1
#
_cell.length_a   1.000
_cell.length_b   1.000
_cell.length_c   1.000
_cell.angle_alpha   90.00
_cell.angle_beta   90.00
_cell.angle_gamma   90.00
#
_symmetry.space_group_name_H-M   'P 1'
#
loop_
_entity.id
_entity.type
_entity.pdbx_description
1 polymer ?
#
loop_
_entity_poly.entity_id
_entity_poly.type
_entity_poly.pdbx_seq_one_letter_code
_entity_poly.pdbx_strand_id
1 'polypeptide(L)'
;MAEESNTLPESEIVAPEAESETPATWHDPAKVLRFAVIARVTARILLALIVVGLGYVTYQVVHNASMTGQSAWSNLLMQYLAFVSLVMAVVVMEGIAYFLEIMVDIEENTRK
;
A
#
# COMPACT_ATOMS: atom_id res chain seq x y z
N MET A 1 -39.80 -63.45 11.64
CA MET A 1 -39.93 -62.07 12.13
C MET A 1 -38.59 -61.42 11.89
N ALA A 2 -38.55 -60.57 10.87
CA ALA A 2 -37.38 -59.84 10.42
C ALA A 2 -37.35 -58.50 11.14
N GLU A 3 -36.21 -58.14 11.72
CA GLU A 3 -35.88 -56.77 12.05
C GLU A 3 -34.49 -56.48 11.48
N GLU A 4 -34.46 -56.18 10.19
CA GLU A 4 -33.39 -55.40 9.58
C GLU A 4 -33.63 -53.94 9.97
N SER A 5 -33.00 -53.51 11.07
CA SER A 5 -32.91 -52.08 11.41
C SER A 5 -31.77 -51.47 10.62
N ASN A 6 -32.14 -51.03 9.42
CA ASN A 6 -31.41 -50.09 8.60
C ASN A 6 -31.34 -48.74 9.34
N THR A 7 -30.18 -48.41 9.89
CA THR A 7 -29.88 -47.03 10.29
C THR A 7 -28.60 -46.59 9.58
N LEU A 8 -28.72 -45.38 9.02
CA LEU A 8 -28.02 -44.81 7.89
C LEU A 8 -26.50 -44.69 8.08
N PRO A 9 -25.73 -44.61 6.98
CA PRO A 9 -24.28 -44.44 7.03
C PRO A 9 -23.92 -43.21 7.86
N GLU A 10 -22.85 -43.33 8.65
CA GLU A 10 -22.11 -42.19 9.18
C GLU A 10 -21.72 -41.32 7.98
N SER A 11 -22.58 -40.37 7.63
CA SER A 11 -22.17 -39.22 6.86
C SER A 11 -21.13 -38.55 7.74
N GLU A 12 -19.88 -38.82 7.40
CA GLU A 12 -18.70 -38.03 7.71
C GLU A 12 -19.17 -36.58 7.80
N ILE A 13 -19.38 -36.10 9.03
CA ILE A 13 -19.45 -34.68 9.28
C ILE A 13 -17.99 -34.26 9.15
N VAL A 14 -17.54 -34.19 7.90
CA VAL A 14 -16.44 -33.35 7.49
C VAL A 14 -16.91 -31.98 7.93
N ALA A 15 -16.46 -31.55 9.12
CA ALA A 15 -16.47 -30.14 9.45
C ALA A 15 -15.91 -29.47 8.20
N PRO A 16 -16.66 -28.60 7.50
CA PRO A 16 -16.09 -27.87 6.39
C PRO A 16 -14.85 -27.23 6.98
N GLU A 17 -13.68 -27.71 6.54
CA GLU A 17 -12.43 -27.07 6.87
C GLU A 17 -12.71 -25.62 6.57
N ALA A 18 -12.56 -24.77 7.59
CA ALA A 18 -12.54 -23.35 7.36
C ALA A 18 -11.28 -23.10 6.53
N GLU A 19 -11.37 -23.37 5.23
CA GLU A 19 -10.64 -22.74 4.17
C GLU A 19 -11.03 -21.26 4.22
N SER A 20 -10.65 -20.59 5.31
CA SER A 20 -10.27 -19.20 5.22
C SER A 20 -8.95 -19.20 4.47
N GLU A 21 -9.02 -19.42 3.16
CA GLU A 21 -8.06 -18.93 2.18
C GLU A 21 -8.09 -17.39 2.18
N THR A 22 -7.95 -16.77 3.34
CA THR A 22 -7.30 -15.47 3.39
C THR A 22 -5.86 -15.74 2.94
N PRO A 23 -5.40 -15.10 1.86
CA PRO A 23 -4.22 -15.54 1.13
C PRO A 23 -3.03 -15.67 2.08
N ALA A 24 -2.40 -16.85 2.08
CA ALA A 24 -1.29 -17.26 2.95
C ALA A 24 -0.04 -16.34 2.90
N THR A 25 -0.09 -15.25 2.14
CA THR A 25 0.92 -14.19 2.12
C THR A 25 1.08 -13.44 3.44
N TRP A 26 0.05 -13.42 4.31
CA TRP A 26 0.09 -12.66 5.57
C TRP A 26 0.72 -13.42 6.75
N HIS A 27 1.00 -14.72 6.62
CA HIS A 27 1.59 -15.53 7.69
C HIS A 27 3.13 -15.61 7.67
N ASP A 28 3.78 -15.06 6.64
CA ASP A 28 5.23 -15.09 6.50
C ASP A 28 5.84 -13.69 6.77
N PRO A 29 6.31 -13.42 8.00
CA PRO A 29 6.78 -12.10 8.39
C PRO A 29 7.99 -11.63 7.55
N ALA A 30 8.81 -12.57 7.05
CA ALA A 30 9.94 -12.26 6.19
C ALA A 30 9.51 -11.73 4.81
N LYS A 31 8.35 -12.17 4.29
CA LYS A 31 7.81 -11.65 3.02
C LYS A 31 7.23 -10.25 3.21
N VAL A 32 6.48 -10.02 4.30
CA VAL A 32 5.91 -8.70 4.62
C VAL A 32 7.02 -7.65 4.77
N LEU A 33 8.10 -8.00 5.48
CA LEU A 33 9.26 -7.11 5.66
C LEU A 33 9.93 -6.76 4.31
N ARG A 34 10.10 -7.73 3.41
CA ARG A 34 10.66 -7.49 2.06
C ARG A 34 9.77 -6.54 1.25
N PHE A 35 8.45 -6.73 1.29
CA PHE A 35 7.52 -5.82 0.62
C PHE A 35 7.57 -4.41 1.21
N ALA A 36 7.65 -4.26 2.54
CA ALA A 36 7.78 -2.96 3.19
C ALA A 36 9.07 -2.23 2.78
N VAL A 37 10.20 -2.94 2.73
CA VAL A 37 11.48 -2.38 2.28
C VAL A 37 11.41 -1.94 0.81
N ILE A 38 10.86 -2.77 -0.07
CA ILE A 38 10.68 -2.44 -1.49
C ILE A 38 9.76 -1.22 -1.64
N ALA A 39 8.65 -1.16 -0.90
CA ALA A 39 7.73 -0.04 -0.91
C ALA A 39 8.41 1.26 -0.47
N ARG A 40 9.24 1.22 0.58
CA ARG A 40 10.00 2.38 1.07
C ARG A 40 11.05 2.86 0.07
N VAL A 41 11.78 1.95 -0.56
CA VAL A 41 12.73 2.31 -1.63
C VAL A 41 12.00 2.94 -2.82
N THR A 42 10.87 2.35 -3.22
CA THR A 42 10.03 2.85 -4.32
C THR A 42 9.47 4.24 -4.00
N ALA A 43 8.99 4.47 -2.77
CA ALA A 43 8.50 5.75 -2.29
C ALA A 43 9.55 6.86 -2.42
N ARG A 44 10.81 6.58 -2.07
CA ARG A 44 11.93 7.53 -2.19
C ARG A 44 12.28 7.84 -3.65
N ILE A 45 12.27 6.82 -4.51
CA ILE A 45 12.49 7.01 -5.95
C ILE A 45 11.38 7.89 -6.53
N LEU A 46 10.12 7.60 -6.20
CA LEU A 46 8.97 8.40 -6.62
C LEU A 46 9.09 9.84 -6.10
N LEU A 47 9.47 10.05 -4.84
CA LEU A 47 9.67 11.39 -4.29
C LEU A 47 10.74 12.17 -5.07
N ALA A 48 11.87 11.54 -5.39
CA ALA A 48 12.91 12.17 -6.19
C ALA A 48 12.41 12.57 -7.58
N LEU A 49 11.65 11.68 -8.25
CA LEU A 49 11.05 11.97 -9.56
C LEU A 49 10.02 13.11 -9.48
N ILE A 50 9.18 13.13 -8.43
CA ILE A 50 8.19 14.20 -8.21
C ILE A 50 8.87 15.55 -8.02
N VAL A 51 9.97 15.61 -7.25
CA VAL A 51 10.73 16.86 -7.02
C VAL A 51 11.36 17.36 -8.32
N VAL A 52 12.00 16.48 -9.10
CA VAL A 52 12.58 16.85 -10.41
C VAL A 52 11.49 17.31 -11.37
N GLY A 53 10.36 16.60 -11.42
CA GLY A 53 9.21 16.96 -12.23
C GLY A 53 8.64 18.33 -11.86
N LEU A 54 8.44 18.61 -10.58
CA LEU A 54 7.97 19.92 -10.11
C LEU A 54 8.93 21.04 -10.55
N GLY A 55 10.24 20.85 -10.41
CA GLY A 55 11.23 21.83 -10.84
C GLY A 55 11.11 22.16 -12.32
N TYR A 56 10.97 21.13 -13.16
CA TYR A 56 10.78 21.30 -14.60
C TYR A 56 9.48 22.03 -14.96
N VAL A 57 8.36 21.63 -14.34
CA VAL A 57 7.06 22.25 -14.65
C VAL A 57 7.02 23.70 -14.13
N THR A 58 7.59 23.97 -12.96
CA THR A 58 7.72 25.33 -12.41
C THR A 58 8.55 26.21 -13.35
N TYR A 59 9.68 25.72 -13.84
CA TYR A 59 10.49 26.41 -14.85
C TYR A 59 9.68 26.73 -16.10
N GLN A 60 8.93 25.76 -16.64
CA GLN A 60 8.09 25.96 -17.81
C GLN A 60 7.03 27.05 -17.60
N VAL A 61 6.34 27.04 -16.45
CA VAL A 61 5.31 28.05 -16.13
C VAL A 61 5.92 29.44 -16.05
N VAL A 62 7.04 29.59 -15.35
CA VAL A 62 7.73 30.88 -15.20
C VAL A 62 8.28 31.36 -16.53
N HIS A 63 8.90 30.48 -17.31
CA HIS A 63 9.43 30.79 -18.63
C HIS A 63 8.33 31.29 -19.58
N ASN A 64 7.21 30.56 -19.66
CA ASN A 64 6.09 30.95 -20.51
C ASN A 64 5.44 32.26 -20.05
N ALA A 65 5.30 32.48 -18.75
CA ALA A 65 4.82 33.74 -18.20
C ALA A 65 5.76 34.91 -18.54
N SER A 66 7.07 34.69 -18.48
CA SER A 66 8.06 35.72 -18.83
C SER A 66 8.01 36.09 -20.32
N MET A 67 7.72 35.14 -21.21
CA MET A 67 7.58 35.40 -22.64
C MET A 67 6.26 36.08 -23.02
N THR A 68 5.18 35.77 -22.30
CA THR A 68 3.83 36.26 -22.62
C THR A 68 3.43 37.52 -21.84
N GLY A 69 4.20 37.89 -20.81
CA GLY A 69 3.88 39.00 -19.90
C GLY A 69 2.65 38.73 -19.02
N GLN A 70 2.10 37.51 -19.03
CA GLN A 70 0.95 37.13 -18.22
C GLN A 70 1.39 36.66 -16.83
N SER A 71 0.53 36.88 -15.83
CA SER A 71 0.77 36.39 -14.48
C SER A 71 0.69 34.85 -14.44
N ALA A 72 1.74 34.21 -13.93
CA ALA A 72 1.81 32.76 -13.72
C ALA A 72 1.26 32.31 -12.36
N TRP A 73 0.80 33.25 -11.51
CA TRP A 73 0.55 32.98 -10.09
C TRP A 73 -0.48 31.88 -9.84
N SER A 74 -1.61 31.90 -10.55
CA SER A 74 -2.67 30.89 -10.40
C SER A 74 -2.18 29.49 -10.80
N ASN A 75 -1.41 29.40 -11.88
CA ASN A 75 -0.83 28.14 -12.36
C ASN A 75 0.23 27.60 -11.38
N LEU A 76 1.10 28.48 -10.86
CA LEU A 76 2.09 28.11 -9.84
C LEU A 76 1.41 27.64 -8.54
N LEU A 77 0.35 28.31 -8.10
CA LEU A 77 -0.40 27.92 -6.92
C LEU A 77 -1.05 26.53 -7.10
N MET A 78 -1.71 26.28 -8.24
CA MET A 78 -2.29 24.96 -8.52
C MET A 78 -1.23 23.86 -8.57
N GLN A 79 -0.07 24.13 -9.16
CA GLN A 79 1.03 23.16 -9.20
C GLN A 79 1.64 22.88 -7.83
N TYR A 80 1.76 23.92 -7.00
CA TYR A 80 2.20 23.75 -5.62
C TYR A 80 1.23 22.88 -4.82
N LEU A 81 -0.08 23.12 -4.93
CA LEU A 81 -1.10 22.29 -4.26
C LEU A 81 -1.07 20.84 -4.74
N ALA A 82 -0.91 20.62 -6.05
CA ALA A 82 -0.76 19.28 -6.62
C ALA A 82 0.53 18.58 -6.14
N PHE A 83 1.62 19.33 -5.99
CA PHE A 83 2.86 18.80 -5.43
C PHE A 83 2.70 18.39 -3.97
N VAL A 84 2.09 19.25 -3.14
CA VAL A 84 1.85 18.96 -1.72
C VAL A 84 0.99 17.71 -1.57
N SER A 85 -0.05 17.52 -2.39
CA SER A 85 -0.88 16.32 -2.32
C SER A 85 -0.12 15.06 -2.72
N LEU A 86 0.75 15.12 -3.73
CA LEU A 86 1.62 14.01 -4.12
C LEU A 86 2.63 13.65 -3.02
N VAL A 87 3.27 14.64 -2.39
CA VAL A 87 4.18 14.42 -1.26
C VAL A 87 3.43 13.77 -0.10
N MET A 88 2.24 14.26 0.23
CA MET A 88 1.42 13.67 1.28
C MET A 88 1.04 12.21 0.99
N ALA A 89 0.75 11.86 -0.28
CA ALA A 89 0.49 10.49 -0.66
C ALA A 89 1.70 9.58 -0.42
N VAL A 90 2.91 10.04 -0.74
CA VAL A 90 4.16 9.31 -0.47
C VAL A 90 4.39 9.13 1.03
N VAL A 91 4.16 10.18 1.83
CA VAL A 91 4.28 10.13 3.30
C VAL A 91 3.29 9.13 3.90
N VAL A 92 2.05 9.09 3.41
CA VAL A 92 1.05 8.10 3.86
C VAL A 92 1.48 6.68 3.51
N MET A 93 2.02 6.44 2.31
CA MET A 93 2.56 5.12 1.95
C MET A 93 3.72 4.70 2.85
N GLU A 94 4.66 5.60 3.17
CA GLU A 94 5.74 5.30 4.13
C GLU A 94 5.20 5.02 5.53
N GLY A 95 4.20 5.77 5.98
CA GLY A 95 3.53 5.54 7.26
C GLY A 95 2.85 4.18 7.35
N ILE A 96 2.14 3.76 6.29
CA ILE A 96 1.53 2.43 6.21
C ILE A 96 2.61 1.34 6.24
N ALA A 97 3.69 1.49 5.47
CA ALA A 97 4.78 0.52 5.47
C ALA A 97 5.41 0.37 6.86
N TYR A 98 5.64 1.49 7.57
CA TYR A 98 6.16 1.47 8.94
C TYR A 98 5.20 0.83 9.94
N PHE A 99 3.90 1.09 9.81
CA PHE A 99 2.89 0.45 10.64
C PHE A 99 2.86 -1.08 10.47
N LEU A 100 2.98 -1.56 9.22
CA LEU A 100 3.07 -2.99 8.93
C LEU A 100 4.33 -3.64 9.52
N GLU A 101 5.48 -2.95 9.45
CA GLU A 101 6.71 -3.40 10.11
C GLU A 101 6.50 -3.59 11.62
N ILE A 102 5.88 -2.62 12.31
CA ILE A 102 5.59 -2.72 13.75
C ILE A 102 4.62 -3.87 14.06
N MET A 103 3.57 -4.03 13.27
CA MET A 103 2.59 -5.12 13.50
C MET A 103 3.25 -6.50 13.42
N VAL A 104 4.15 -6.69 12.45
CA VAL A 104 4.94 -7.92 12.33
C VAL A 104 5.87 -8.11 13.52
N ASP A 105 6.56 -7.05 13.96
CA ASP A 105 7.45 -7.12 15.14
C ASP A 105 6.69 -7.51 16.42
N ILE A 106 5.46 -7.01 16.59
CA ILE A 106 4.59 -7.38 17.72
C ILE A 106 4.17 -8.84 17.62
N GLU A 107 3.77 -9.32 16.44
CA GLU A 107 3.38 -10.70 16.22
C GLU A 107 4.55 -11.68 16.49
N GLU A 108 5.75 -11.35 16.02
CA GLU A 108 6.95 -12.17 16.28
C GLU A 108 7.33 -12.22 17.76
N ASN A 109 7.15 -11.11 18.50
CA ASN A 109 7.44 -11.08 19.93
C ASN A 109 6.35 -11.73 20.79
N THR A 110 5.10 -11.78 20.34
CA THR A 110 4.00 -12.45 21.07
C THR A 110 3.95 -13.96 20.84
N ARG A 111 4.59 -14.47 19.77
CA ARG A 111 4.75 -15.91 19.52
C ARG A 111 5.86 -16.57 20.35
N LYS A 112 6.70 -15.80 21.06
CA LYS A 112 7.79 -16.28 21.93
C LYS A 112 7.31 -16.41 23.37
#